data_AF-A0A4Z1A6E9-F1
#
_entry.id   AF-A0A4Z1A6E9-F1
#
_cell.length_a   1.000
_cell.length_b   1.000
_cell.length_c   1.000
_cell.angle_alpha   90.00
_cell.angle_beta   90.00
_cell.angle_gamma   90.00
#
_symmetry.space_group_name_H-M   'P 1'
#
loop_
_entity.id
_entity.type
_entity.pdbx_description
1 polymer ?
#
loop_
_entity_poly.entity_id
_entity_poly.type
_entity_poly.pdbx_seq_one_letter_code
_entity_poly.pdbx_strand_id
1 'polypeptide(L)'
;MISWDLIKKHKLGIPLLWDITMVFVVLGNLALIIFDLSYLSLRPFYFHKFPEILSLYDKPILGIEPHRTTTAYTDLVDDLKYLTQLRDDEFRESQRKHTREEIYKVLTSLKSQVANEKFDALYVNFELALQIEDVQTRRKKVEEILSQLNDFFSVMEETDEITTLGELSEKYAFINRLSIETNEAKEILSIIQKMDKRMLEIVETNPFAMSGQTQFLLEIQSGIKNEYQTHKTKARDLKIRQELDPILGRDRIPSTVVAFAWFWRDQNRSLEQKIDFFNQNFREYFSLNYYRSIASDGSPVNNYLLLDAPFLFFFLAEFVLSWLLAIKNKTYIAWFLYPIYHWYDVLGLIPVVEFRFFRLVRVYKIYLMLQTNQFTKILGNDLISKTLRYYSNIIKEEISDIVTIQILTEMQNEVRSGNSLDQLVNAIDQNRSELKKVAIKNIAKSAQNPNLQALIQNLVTEVSERVSANMKPISLLPKEMQANLTKQISLTIYTAVSQATVAMATDPSGMKSIENLIDYLIDEMILVAEDPDMVKLNTNISVALIENMKKSIGEKKWLKSEIGSS
;
A
#
# COMPACT_ATOMS: atom_id res chain seq x y z
N MET A 1 24.95 4.12 14.82
CA MET A 1 26.37 4.06 14.41
C MET A 1 26.84 2.63 14.63
N ILE A 2 26.85 1.80 13.58
CA ILE A 2 27.24 0.38 13.69
C ILE A 2 28.76 0.35 13.77
N SER A 3 29.31 -0.19 14.86
CA SER A 3 30.76 -0.19 15.12
C SER A 3 31.50 -1.06 14.10
N TRP A 4 32.61 -0.54 13.60
CA TRP A 4 33.51 -1.19 12.64
C TRP A 4 33.99 -2.59 13.10
N ASP A 5 33.95 -2.88 14.40
CA ASP A 5 34.32 -4.17 14.98
C ASP A 5 33.31 -5.30 14.73
N LEU A 6 32.03 -4.97 14.55
CA LEU A 6 30.99 -5.94 14.18
C LEU A 6 31.20 -6.46 12.75
N ILE A 7 31.75 -5.60 11.87
CA ILE A 7 31.99 -5.89 10.45
C ILE A 7 33.12 -6.93 10.27
N LYS A 8 34.20 -6.80 11.06
CA LYS A 8 35.36 -7.71 10.98
C LYS A 8 35.12 -9.08 11.61
N LYS A 9 34.31 -9.17 12.67
CA LYS A 9 34.16 -10.40 13.48
C LYS A 9 33.31 -11.49 12.80
N HIS A 10 32.57 -11.20 11.73
CA HIS A 10 31.62 -12.14 11.12
C HIS A 10 31.91 -12.54 9.66
N LYS A 11 33.07 -12.17 9.08
CA LYS A 11 33.36 -12.37 7.64
C LYS A 11 32.15 -11.95 6.78
N LEU A 12 31.60 -10.76 7.06
CA LEU A 12 30.43 -10.25 6.35
C LEU A 12 30.85 -10.03 4.89
N GLY A 13 30.53 -10.99 4.03
CA GLY A 13 30.90 -10.94 2.62
C GLY A 13 30.20 -9.77 1.94
N ILE A 14 30.80 -9.31 0.83
CA ILE A 14 30.20 -8.32 -0.09
C ILE A 14 28.70 -8.61 -0.39
N PRO A 15 28.23 -9.88 -0.52
CA PRO A 15 26.81 -10.17 -0.74
C PRO A 15 25.88 -9.71 0.37
N LEU A 16 26.30 -9.78 1.64
CA LEU A 16 25.44 -9.38 2.75
C LEU A 16 25.32 -7.86 2.88
N LEU A 17 26.40 -7.12 2.66
CA LEU A 17 26.36 -5.65 2.63
C LEU A 17 25.41 -5.16 1.53
N TRP A 18 25.40 -5.85 0.38
CA TRP A 18 24.48 -5.61 -0.70
C TRP A 18 23.02 -5.86 -0.28
N ASP A 19 22.73 -7.02 0.32
CA ASP A 19 21.39 -7.37 0.81
C ASP A 19 20.87 -6.35 1.83
N ILE A 20 21.71 -5.91 2.77
CA ILE A 20 21.37 -4.88 3.77
C ILE A 20 21.03 -3.56 3.07
N THR A 21 21.87 -3.12 2.14
CA THR A 21 21.67 -1.87 1.38
C THR A 21 20.35 -1.93 0.61
N MET A 22 20.08 -3.05 -0.06
CA MET A 22 18.84 -3.29 -0.78
C MET A 22 17.62 -3.10 0.14
N VAL A 23 17.61 -3.77 1.29
CA VAL A 23 16.51 -3.68 2.27
C VAL A 23 16.26 -2.23 2.70
N PHE A 24 17.31 -1.48 3.03
CA PHE A 24 17.16 -0.07 3.41
C PHE A 24 16.60 0.78 2.28
N VAL A 25 17.02 0.57 1.03
CA VAL A 25 16.51 1.32 -0.13
C VAL A 25 15.02 1.03 -0.36
N VAL A 26 14.60 -0.23 -0.30
CA VAL A 26 13.17 -0.58 -0.44
C VAL A 26 12.34 -0.06 0.74
N LEU A 27 12.83 -0.17 1.97
CA LEU A 27 12.13 0.39 3.14
C LEU A 27 11.99 1.91 3.04
N GLY A 28 13.04 2.60 2.60
CA GLY A 28 12.98 4.04 2.34
C GLY A 28 11.96 4.40 1.26
N ASN A 29 11.93 3.65 0.16
CA ASN A 29 10.93 3.86 -0.89
C ASN A 29 9.50 3.56 -0.39
N LEU A 30 9.31 2.52 0.42
CA LEU A 30 8.01 2.17 0.99
C LEU A 30 7.52 3.25 1.97
N ALA A 31 8.43 3.78 2.81
CA ALA A 31 8.12 4.88 3.70
C ALA A 31 7.68 6.13 2.92
N LEU A 32 8.35 6.44 1.81
CA LEU A 32 7.96 7.53 0.91
C LEU A 32 6.56 7.31 0.32
N ILE A 33 6.23 6.09 -0.14
CA ILE A 33 4.89 5.77 -0.64
C ILE A 33 3.82 5.96 0.43
N ILE A 34 4.08 5.50 1.67
CA ILE A 34 3.15 5.67 2.80
C ILE A 34 2.97 7.15 3.12
N PHE A 35 4.06 7.92 3.11
CA PHE A 35 4.03 9.36 3.28
C PHE A 35 3.16 10.01 2.20
N ASP A 36 3.40 9.72 0.92
CA ASP A 36 2.63 10.28 -0.21
C ASP A 36 1.12 10.01 -0.08
N LEU A 37 0.74 8.79 0.31
CA LEU A 37 -0.66 8.38 0.47
C LEU A 37 -1.34 9.04 1.67
N SER A 38 -0.60 9.26 2.76
CA SER A 38 -1.12 9.85 3.99
C SER A 38 -1.03 11.37 4.01
N TYR A 39 -0.25 11.98 3.12
CA TYR A 39 0.12 13.39 3.18
C TYR A 39 -1.09 14.33 3.21
N LEU A 40 -2.02 14.21 2.27
CA LEU A 40 -3.17 15.12 2.18
C LEU A 40 -4.05 15.07 3.45
N SER A 41 -4.27 13.87 3.98
CA SER A 41 -5.06 13.65 5.20
C SER A 41 -4.35 14.19 6.45
N LEU A 42 -3.02 14.02 6.51
CA LEU A 42 -2.19 14.50 7.62
C LEU A 42 -1.64 15.92 7.40
N ARG A 43 -1.99 16.60 6.30
CA ARG A 43 -1.52 17.95 5.99
C ARG A 43 -1.81 18.94 7.12
N PRO A 44 -2.99 18.94 7.78
CA PRO A 44 -3.21 19.79 8.95
C PRO A 44 -2.21 19.51 10.09
N PHE A 45 -1.83 18.25 10.31
CA PHE A 45 -0.80 17.91 11.30
C PHE A 45 0.58 18.45 10.89
N TYR A 46 0.98 18.29 9.62
CA TYR A 46 2.24 18.83 9.11
C TYR A 46 2.29 20.34 9.16
N PHE A 47 1.18 21.03 8.86
CA PHE A 47 1.08 22.48 8.95
C PHE A 47 1.48 23.00 10.35
N HIS A 48 1.09 22.29 11.41
CA HIS A 48 1.39 22.69 12.80
C HIS A 48 2.76 22.25 13.31
N LYS A 49 3.20 21.04 12.95
CA LYS A 49 4.38 20.40 13.55
C LYS A 49 5.62 20.48 12.68
N PHE A 50 5.45 20.53 11.35
CA PHE A 50 6.52 20.42 10.37
C PHE A 50 6.25 21.29 9.13
N PRO A 51 6.16 22.64 9.28
CA PRO A 51 5.79 23.54 8.18
C PRO A 51 6.80 23.51 7.02
N GLU A 52 8.05 23.16 7.27
CA GLU A 52 9.09 22.97 6.24
C GLU A 52 8.74 21.85 5.25
N ILE A 53 7.96 20.85 5.66
CA ILE A 53 7.51 19.79 4.74
C ILE A 53 6.57 20.36 3.67
N LEU A 54 5.75 21.35 4.01
CA LEU A 54 4.81 21.96 3.06
C LEU A 54 5.57 22.68 1.95
N SER A 55 6.63 23.44 2.25
CA SER A 55 7.40 24.13 1.20
C SER A 55 8.11 23.15 0.26
N LEU A 56 8.57 22.02 0.79
CA LEU A 56 9.22 20.96 0.01
C LEU A 56 8.26 20.10 -0.80
N TYR A 57 6.97 20.04 -0.45
CA TYR A 57 6.04 19.07 -1.01
C TYR A 57 4.81 19.68 -1.67
N ASP A 58 4.16 20.68 -1.05
CA ASP A 58 2.91 21.29 -1.56
C ASP A 58 3.11 21.82 -2.98
N LYS A 59 3.99 22.80 -3.16
CA LYS A 59 4.19 23.45 -4.46
C LYS A 59 4.90 22.56 -5.50
N PRO A 60 6.08 21.98 -5.24
CA PRO A 60 6.84 21.26 -6.27
C PRO A 60 6.22 19.90 -6.64
N ILE A 61 5.61 19.19 -5.68
CA ILE A 61 5.10 17.82 -5.89
C ILE A 61 3.60 17.82 -6.19
N LEU A 62 2.79 18.47 -5.36
CA LEU A 62 1.33 18.42 -5.47
C LEU A 62 0.69 19.62 -6.19
N GLY A 63 1.47 20.67 -6.49
CA GLY A 63 0.95 21.92 -7.05
C GLY A 63 -0.05 22.63 -6.13
N ILE A 64 0.10 22.46 -4.81
CA ILE A 64 -0.74 23.07 -3.77
C ILE A 64 -0.23 24.47 -3.46
N GLU A 65 -1.16 25.43 -3.48
CA GLU A 65 -0.92 26.83 -3.15
C GLU A 65 -1.99 27.36 -2.18
N PRO A 66 -1.71 28.41 -1.38
CA PRO A 66 -2.72 29.07 -0.57
C PRO A 66 -3.91 29.52 -1.41
N HIS A 67 -5.13 29.29 -0.91
CA HIS A 67 -6.32 29.61 -1.69
C HIS A 67 -6.55 31.13 -1.75
N ARG A 68 -6.46 31.69 -2.95
CA ARG A 68 -6.58 33.15 -3.23
C ARG A 68 -7.67 33.87 -2.46
N THR A 69 -8.92 33.39 -2.51
CA THR A 69 -10.06 34.08 -1.85
C THR A 69 -9.97 34.06 -0.32
N THR A 70 -9.57 32.94 0.29
CA THR A 70 -9.45 32.84 1.75
C THR A 70 -8.23 33.61 2.26
N THR A 71 -7.12 33.56 1.51
CA THR A 71 -5.91 34.36 1.78
C THR A 71 -6.24 35.86 1.69
N ALA A 72 -6.94 36.30 0.64
CA ALA A 72 -7.33 37.71 0.51
C ALA A 72 -8.19 38.21 1.69
N TYR A 73 -8.99 37.35 2.32
CA TYR A 73 -9.74 37.72 3.51
C TYR A 73 -8.84 37.83 4.75
N THR A 74 -7.89 36.90 4.94
CA THR A 74 -6.93 36.97 6.05
C THR A 74 -5.96 38.14 5.91
N ASP A 75 -5.58 38.50 4.68
CA ASP A 75 -4.72 39.65 4.39
C ASP A 75 -5.41 40.95 4.84
N LEU A 76 -6.73 41.10 4.61
CA LEU A 76 -7.49 42.23 5.13
C LEU A 76 -7.53 42.29 6.66
N VAL A 77 -7.49 41.14 7.36
CA VAL A 77 -7.36 41.11 8.83
C VAL A 77 -5.96 41.56 9.25
N ASP A 78 -4.93 41.16 8.50
CA ASP A 78 -3.56 41.61 8.74
C ASP A 78 -3.39 43.11 8.45
N ASP A 79 -4.09 43.65 7.46
CA ASP A 79 -4.18 45.09 7.20
C ASP A 79 -4.79 45.84 8.40
N LEU A 80 -5.88 45.32 8.99
CA LEU A 80 -6.45 45.88 10.21
C LEU A 80 -5.45 45.84 11.38
N LYS A 81 -4.70 44.74 11.52
CA LYS A 81 -3.66 44.62 12.54
C LYS A 81 -2.55 45.63 12.32
N TYR A 82 -2.10 45.78 11.08
CA TYR A 82 -1.10 46.78 10.72
C TYR A 82 -1.57 48.20 11.05
N LEU A 83 -2.83 48.53 10.73
CA LEU A 83 -3.43 49.82 11.13
C LEU A 83 -3.42 50.04 12.65
N THR A 84 -3.78 49.02 13.45
CA THR A 84 -3.73 49.14 14.91
C THR A 84 -2.31 49.39 15.43
N GLN A 85 -1.30 48.76 14.84
CA GLN A 85 0.10 49.00 15.21
C GLN A 85 0.57 50.40 14.81
N LEU A 86 0.07 50.94 13.69
CA LEU A 86 0.31 52.31 13.28
C LEU A 86 -0.35 53.35 14.22
N ARG A 87 -1.10 52.97 15.25
CA ARG A 87 -1.55 53.93 16.29
C ARG A 87 -0.40 54.37 17.20
N ASP A 88 0.64 53.54 17.33
CA ASP A 88 1.83 53.85 18.10
C ASP A 88 2.82 54.75 17.33
N ASP A 89 3.20 55.86 17.96
CA ASP A 89 4.07 56.88 17.36
C ASP A 89 5.46 56.34 17.01
N GLU A 90 6.02 55.49 17.88
CA GLU A 90 7.34 54.88 17.71
C GLU A 90 7.32 53.87 16.55
N PHE A 91 6.32 52.99 16.51
CA PHE A 91 6.12 52.07 15.40
C PHE A 91 5.94 52.80 14.07
N ARG A 92 5.11 53.86 14.02
CA ARG A 92 4.95 54.67 12.80
C ARG A 92 6.28 55.26 12.33
N GLU A 93 7.10 55.81 13.22
CA GLU A 93 8.39 56.37 12.83
C GLU A 93 9.37 55.30 12.37
N SER A 94 9.36 54.13 13.01
CA SER A 94 10.13 52.97 12.57
C SER A 94 9.75 52.54 11.15
N GLN A 95 8.45 52.42 10.85
CA GLN A 95 7.96 52.08 9.51
C GLN A 95 8.30 53.17 8.48
N ARG A 96 8.20 54.45 8.84
CA ARG A 96 8.64 55.56 7.98
C ARG A 96 10.13 55.49 7.70
N LYS A 97 10.95 55.22 8.71
CA LYS A 97 12.41 55.07 8.56
C LYS A 97 12.75 53.95 7.60
N HIS A 98 12.18 52.77 7.83
CA HIS A 98 12.40 51.62 6.95
C HIS A 98 11.97 51.93 5.50
N THR A 99 10.79 52.54 5.31
CA THR A 99 10.30 52.92 3.98
C THR A 99 11.23 53.93 3.29
N ARG A 100 11.76 54.93 4.02
CA ARG A 100 12.75 55.89 3.47
C ARG A 100 14.06 55.21 3.07
N GLU A 101 14.53 54.23 3.84
CA GLU A 101 15.74 53.45 3.53
C GLU A 101 15.56 52.63 2.24
N GLU A 102 14.41 51.99 2.06
CA GLU A 102 14.09 51.26 0.83
C GLU A 102 13.98 52.21 -0.38
N ILE A 103 13.29 53.34 -0.22
CA ILE A 103 13.21 54.38 -1.26
C ILE A 103 14.62 54.86 -1.65
N TYR A 104 15.48 55.11 -0.67
CA TYR A 104 16.86 55.55 -0.93
C TYR A 104 17.64 54.53 -1.77
N LYS A 105 17.48 53.22 -1.51
CA LYS A 105 18.09 52.16 -2.33
C LYS A 105 17.58 52.20 -3.77
N VAL A 106 16.27 52.30 -3.96
CA VAL A 106 15.63 52.36 -5.28
C VAL A 106 16.08 53.61 -6.05
N LEU A 107 16.06 54.78 -5.41
CA LEU A 107 16.51 56.03 -6.02
C LEU A 107 18.00 55.98 -6.40
N THR A 108 18.84 55.31 -5.59
CA THR A 108 20.26 55.14 -5.90
C THR A 108 20.48 54.21 -7.09
N SER A 109 19.67 53.15 -7.22
CA SER A 109 19.65 52.30 -8.42
C SER A 109 19.26 53.12 -9.65
N LEU A 110 18.14 53.86 -9.58
CA LEU A 110 17.64 54.71 -10.66
C LEU A 110 18.65 55.79 -11.07
N LYS A 111 19.41 56.35 -10.13
CA LYS A 111 20.49 57.33 -10.40
C LYS A 111 21.59 56.78 -11.30
N SER A 112 21.84 55.48 -11.26
CA SER A 112 22.80 54.84 -12.17
C SER A 112 22.26 54.62 -13.59
N GLN A 113 20.94 54.68 -13.77
CA GLN A 113 20.25 54.34 -15.01
C GLN A 113 19.68 55.58 -15.73
N VAL A 114 19.25 56.61 -14.98
CA VAL A 114 18.58 57.80 -15.49
C VAL A 114 19.47 59.03 -15.30
N ALA A 115 20.06 59.54 -16.38
CA ALA A 115 20.82 60.79 -16.37
C ALA A 115 19.89 61.98 -16.68
N ASN A 116 19.48 62.73 -15.65
CA ASN A 116 18.62 63.90 -15.80
C ASN A 116 18.84 64.92 -14.67
N GLU A 117 19.11 66.19 -15.02
CA GLU A 117 19.40 67.25 -14.04
C GLU A 117 18.27 67.49 -13.03
N LYS A 118 17.00 67.35 -13.45
CA LYS A 118 15.84 67.50 -12.55
C LYS A 118 15.76 66.34 -11.57
N PHE A 119 16.05 65.12 -12.03
CA PHE A 119 16.10 63.94 -11.14
C PHE A 119 17.27 64.03 -10.16
N ASP A 120 18.46 64.44 -10.61
CA ASP A 120 19.62 64.64 -9.74
C ASP A 120 19.35 65.66 -8.63
N ALA A 121 18.66 66.76 -8.96
CA ALA A 121 18.24 67.75 -7.97
C ALA A 121 17.24 67.17 -6.95
N LEU A 122 16.25 66.38 -7.41
CA LEU A 122 15.29 65.72 -6.52
C LEU A 122 15.94 64.66 -5.64
N TYR A 123 16.91 63.91 -6.17
CA TYR A 123 17.69 62.94 -5.42
C TYR A 123 18.47 63.61 -4.29
N VAL A 124 19.21 64.69 -4.58
CA VAL A 124 19.96 65.43 -3.56
C VAL A 124 19.03 66.06 -2.52
N ASN A 125 17.89 66.62 -2.96
CA ASN A 125 16.88 67.14 -2.04
C ASN A 125 16.34 66.05 -1.11
N PHE A 126 16.16 64.83 -1.62
CA PHE A 126 15.75 63.69 -0.82
C PHE A 126 16.81 63.34 0.24
N GLU A 127 18.09 63.26 -0.13
CA GLU A 127 19.21 63.02 0.81
C GLU A 127 19.26 64.08 1.91
N LEU A 128 19.14 65.36 1.55
CA LEU A 128 19.11 66.46 2.51
C LEU A 128 17.91 66.36 3.44
N ALA A 129 16.74 65.98 2.93
CA ALA A 129 15.55 65.80 3.74
C ALA A 129 15.71 64.67 4.79
N LEU A 130 16.48 63.62 4.49
CA LEU A 130 16.75 62.54 5.44
C LEU A 130 17.59 62.97 6.65
N GLN A 131 18.42 64.01 6.50
CA GLN A 131 19.30 64.55 7.54
C GLN A 131 18.60 65.49 8.52
N ILE A 132 17.33 65.86 8.27
CA ILE A 132 16.56 66.76 9.14
C ILE A 132 16.26 66.06 10.49
N GLU A 133 16.69 66.68 11.60
CA GLU A 133 16.48 66.16 12.96
C GLU A 133 14.99 66.21 13.37
N ASP A 134 14.29 67.30 13.06
CA ASP A 134 12.87 67.43 13.37
C ASP A 134 11.99 66.48 12.55
N VAL A 135 11.25 65.62 13.25
CA VAL A 135 10.46 64.54 12.65
C VAL A 135 9.34 65.09 11.75
N GLN A 136 8.65 66.15 12.19
CA GLN A 136 7.50 66.69 11.46
C GLN A 136 7.94 67.42 10.18
N THR A 137 8.98 68.23 10.28
CA THR A 137 9.57 68.94 9.14
C THR A 137 10.13 67.96 8.13
N ARG A 138 10.88 66.95 8.58
CA ARG A 138 11.40 65.87 7.73
C ARG A 138 10.29 65.16 6.99
N ARG A 139 9.24 64.75 7.71
CA ARG A 139 8.08 64.06 7.13
C ARG A 139 7.47 64.87 5.98
N LYS A 140 7.14 66.13 6.23
CA LYS A 140 6.51 67.01 5.23
C LYS A 140 7.42 67.20 4.01
N LYS A 141 8.72 67.39 4.23
CA LYS A 141 9.68 67.60 3.15
C LYS A 141 9.89 66.35 2.31
N VAL A 142 10.00 65.18 2.95
CA VAL A 142 10.10 63.88 2.25
C VAL A 142 8.84 63.63 1.42
N GLU A 143 7.65 63.84 1.97
CA GLU A 143 6.38 63.63 1.25
C GLU A 143 6.24 64.55 0.03
N GLU A 144 6.64 65.83 0.16
CA GLU A 144 6.69 66.78 -0.95
C GLU A 144 7.64 66.33 -2.07
N ILE A 145 8.84 65.86 -1.71
CA ILE A 145 9.85 65.40 -2.67
C ILE A 145 9.39 64.11 -3.36
N LEU A 146 8.77 63.18 -2.63
CA LEU A 146 8.23 61.95 -3.21
C LEU A 146 7.11 62.21 -4.23
N SER A 147 6.23 63.19 -3.96
CA SER A 147 5.24 63.63 -4.95
C SER A 147 5.90 64.16 -6.23
N GLN A 148 6.93 64.98 -6.10
CA GLN A 148 7.67 65.51 -7.26
C GLN A 148 8.43 64.41 -8.03
N LEU A 149 8.95 63.39 -7.33
CA LEU A 149 9.58 62.23 -7.93
C LEU A 149 8.57 61.37 -8.71
N ASN A 150 7.39 61.10 -8.13
CA ASN A 150 6.33 60.37 -8.84
C ASN A 150 5.85 61.15 -10.07
N ASP A 151 5.63 62.46 -9.95
CA ASP A 151 5.25 63.30 -11.09
C ASP A 151 6.32 63.28 -12.18
N PHE A 152 7.60 63.31 -11.80
CA PHE A 152 8.73 63.20 -12.73
C PHE A 152 8.73 61.86 -13.47
N PHE A 153 8.60 60.74 -12.75
CA PHE A 153 8.64 59.40 -13.34
C PHE A 153 7.34 59.00 -14.05
N SER A 154 6.21 59.68 -13.79
CA SER A 154 4.92 59.40 -14.43
C SER A 154 4.92 59.54 -15.95
N VAL A 155 5.89 60.28 -16.51
CA VAL A 155 6.04 60.53 -17.95
C VAL A 155 7.09 59.60 -18.58
N MET A 156 7.77 58.78 -17.77
CA MET A 156 8.79 57.83 -18.23
C MET A 156 8.20 56.45 -18.50
N GLU A 157 8.96 55.60 -19.19
CA GLU A 157 8.59 54.20 -19.37
C GLU A 157 8.59 53.49 -18.01
N GLU A 158 7.56 52.70 -17.76
CA GLU A 158 7.34 52.01 -16.49
C GLU A 158 8.39 50.89 -16.33
N THR A 159 9.35 51.07 -15.42
CA THR A 159 10.31 50.05 -15.02
C THR A 159 9.98 49.48 -13.65
N ASP A 160 10.49 48.29 -13.33
CA ASP A 160 10.27 47.65 -12.02
C ASP A 160 10.68 48.58 -10.86
N GLU A 161 11.78 49.32 -11.00
CA GLU A 161 12.22 50.29 -9.99
C GLU A 161 11.28 51.50 -9.87
N ILE A 162 10.73 52.00 -10.99
CA ILE A 162 9.77 53.11 -10.98
C ILE A 162 8.45 52.67 -10.32
N THR A 163 7.95 51.48 -10.64
CA THR A 163 6.77 50.90 -10.00
C THR A 163 6.99 50.71 -8.51
N THR A 164 8.14 50.14 -8.12
CA THR A 164 8.53 49.96 -6.71
C THR A 164 8.62 51.31 -5.97
N LEU A 165 9.17 52.34 -6.61
CA LEU A 165 9.23 53.68 -6.04
C LEU A 165 7.83 54.25 -5.80
N GLY A 166 6.92 54.08 -6.76
CA GLY A 166 5.51 54.49 -6.63
C GLY A 166 4.82 53.80 -5.46
N GLU A 167 4.97 52.48 -5.32
CA GLU A 167 4.42 51.70 -4.21
C GLU A 167 4.96 52.15 -2.84
N LEU A 168 6.28 52.32 -2.74
CA LEU A 168 6.93 52.78 -1.51
C LEU A 168 6.53 54.23 -1.15
N SER A 169 6.37 55.09 -2.16
CA SER A 169 5.88 56.45 -1.98
C SER A 169 4.44 56.44 -1.46
N GLU A 170 3.55 55.63 -2.05
CA GLU A 170 2.16 55.49 -1.60
C GLU A 170 2.12 54.97 -0.16
N LYS A 171 2.96 53.99 0.18
CA LYS A 171 3.12 53.46 1.54
C LYS A 171 3.57 54.56 2.52
N TYR A 172 4.54 55.39 2.15
CA TYR A 172 5.00 56.50 2.98
C TYR A 172 3.89 57.54 3.21
N ALA A 173 3.19 57.93 2.15
CA ALA A 173 2.06 58.86 2.20
C ALA A 173 0.90 58.29 3.05
N PHE A 174 0.62 57.00 2.94
CA PHE A 174 -0.40 56.31 3.73
C PHE A 174 -0.10 56.39 5.24
N ILE A 175 1.13 56.06 5.66
CA ILE A 175 1.55 56.16 7.08
C ILE A 175 1.40 57.61 7.59
N ASN A 176 1.65 58.59 6.72
CA ASN A 176 1.47 60.00 7.04
C ASN A 176 -0.02 60.37 7.19
N ARG A 177 -0.89 59.99 6.25
CA ARG A 177 -2.32 60.28 6.31
C ARG A 177 -2.99 59.71 7.58
N LEU A 178 -2.51 58.57 8.07
CA LEU A 178 -2.99 57.91 9.29
C LEU A 178 -2.61 58.61 10.59
N SER A 179 -1.74 59.63 10.58
CA SER A 179 -1.49 60.44 11.78
C SER A 179 -2.68 61.32 12.20
N ILE A 180 -3.80 61.23 11.48
CA ILE A 180 -5.02 62.00 11.70
C ILE A 180 -6.14 60.98 11.99
N GLU A 181 -6.71 61.01 13.19
CA GLU A 181 -7.71 60.02 13.66
C GLU A 181 -8.90 59.83 12.69
N THR A 182 -9.33 60.90 12.00
CA THR A 182 -10.43 60.84 11.02
C THR A 182 -10.10 59.99 9.79
N ASN A 183 -8.82 59.90 9.40
CA ASN A 183 -8.39 59.09 8.26
C ASN A 183 -8.27 57.62 8.65
N GLU A 184 -7.85 57.32 9.87
CA GLU A 184 -7.81 55.94 10.40
C GLU A 184 -9.20 55.30 10.37
N ALA A 185 -10.22 55.98 10.91
CA ALA A 185 -11.59 55.47 10.92
C ALA A 185 -12.12 55.20 9.50
N LYS A 186 -11.74 56.03 8.53
CA LYS A 186 -12.12 55.88 7.11
C LYS A 186 -11.45 54.65 6.48
N GLU A 187 -10.16 54.44 6.75
CA GLU A 187 -9.42 53.27 6.24
C GLU A 187 -9.92 51.96 6.85
N ILE A 188 -10.17 51.94 8.16
CA ILE A 188 -10.77 50.78 8.84
C ILE A 188 -12.12 50.44 8.20
N LEU A 189 -12.98 51.43 7.97
CA LEU A 189 -14.28 51.20 7.34
C LEU A 189 -14.13 50.68 5.90
N SER A 190 -13.18 51.21 5.14
CA SER A 190 -12.85 50.75 3.78
C SER A 190 -12.42 49.28 3.77
N ILE A 191 -11.55 48.86 4.69
CA ILE A 191 -11.13 47.47 4.83
C ILE A 191 -12.31 46.57 5.22
N ILE A 192 -13.10 46.97 6.21
CA ILE A 192 -14.28 46.20 6.65
C ILE A 192 -15.27 46.01 5.48
N GLN A 193 -15.49 47.03 4.65
CA GLN A 193 -16.35 46.89 3.45
C GLN A 193 -15.78 45.90 2.44
N LYS A 194 -14.46 45.88 2.23
CA LYS A 194 -13.81 44.84 1.41
C LYS A 194 -13.99 43.45 2.03
N MET A 195 -13.88 43.34 3.35
CA MET A 195 -14.11 42.08 4.07
C MET A 195 -15.55 41.58 3.91
N ASP A 196 -16.56 42.44 3.95
CA ASP A 196 -17.95 42.03 3.73
C ASP A 196 -18.14 41.39 2.34
N LYS A 197 -17.57 42.03 1.30
CA LYS A 197 -17.61 41.52 -0.08
C LYS A 197 -16.91 40.17 -0.20
N ARG A 198 -15.72 40.04 0.40
CA ARG A 198 -14.96 38.79 0.41
C ARG A 198 -15.65 37.69 1.20
N MET A 199 -16.27 38.01 2.33
CA MET A 199 -17.04 37.03 3.11
C MET A 199 -18.28 36.54 2.34
N LEU A 200 -18.96 37.44 1.62
CA LEU A 200 -20.04 37.05 0.72
C LEU A 200 -19.54 36.07 -0.35
N GLU A 201 -18.43 36.39 -1.03
CA GLU A 201 -17.79 35.53 -2.02
C GLU A 201 -17.47 34.14 -1.43
N ILE A 202 -16.87 34.09 -0.24
CA ILE A 202 -16.51 32.83 0.43
C ILE A 202 -17.75 31.98 0.75
N VAL A 203 -18.83 32.60 1.22
CA VAL A 203 -20.07 31.90 1.57
C VAL A 203 -20.82 31.43 0.32
N GLU A 204 -20.83 32.21 -0.76
CA GLU A 204 -21.52 31.84 -2.02
C GLU A 204 -20.75 30.78 -2.81
N THR A 205 -19.42 30.90 -2.89
CA THR A 205 -18.59 30.03 -3.75
C THR A 205 -18.10 28.76 -3.05
N ASN A 206 -18.07 28.75 -1.71
CA ASN A 206 -17.46 27.69 -0.90
C ASN A 206 -16.05 27.29 -1.42
N PRO A 207 -15.03 28.13 -1.21
CA PRO A 207 -13.66 27.85 -1.66
C PRO A 207 -13.02 26.63 -0.99
N PHE A 208 -13.66 26.07 0.04
CA PHE A 208 -13.22 24.86 0.75
C PHE A 208 -13.73 23.57 0.09
N ALA A 209 -14.66 23.67 -0.87
CA ALA A 209 -15.17 22.49 -1.58
C ALA A 209 -14.08 21.82 -2.41
N MET A 210 -13.26 22.61 -3.13
CA MET A 210 -12.21 22.09 -4.01
C MET A 210 -11.08 21.38 -3.25
N SER A 211 -10.79 21.80 -2.02
CA SER A 211 -9.79 21.17 -1.14
C SER A 211 -10.34 19.98 -0.35
N GLY A 212 -11.64 19.67 -0.47
CA GLY A 212 -12.32 18.65 0.34
C GLY A 212 -12.51 19.05 1.81
N GLN A 213 -12.34 20.34 2.14
CA GLN A 213 -12.34 20.85 3.50
C GLN A 213 -13.62 21.61 3.85
N THR A 214 -14.76 21.27 3.23
CA THR A 214 -16.05 21.96 3.46
C THR A 214 -16.42 22.04 4.94
N GLN A 215 -15.98 21.08 5.76
CA GLN A 215 -16.16 21.12 7.21
C GLN A 215 -15.59 22.40 7.84
N PHE A 216 -14.44 22.91 7.38
CA PHE A 216 -13.84 24.14 7.92
C PHE A 216 -14.72 25.36 7.69
N LEU A 217 -15.40 25.45 6.53
CA LEU A 217 -16.38 26.50 6.31
C LEU A 217 -17.56 26.37 7.28
N LEU A 218 -18.02 25.16 7.56
CA LEU A 218 -19.10 24.93 8.52
C LEU A 218 -18.70 25.32 9.95
N GLU A 219 -17.46 25.05 10.36
CA GLU A 219 -16.93 25.50 11.66
C GLU A 219 -16.86 27.03 11.74
N ILE A 220 -16.34 27.70 10.71
CA ILE A 220 -16.31 29.16 10.63
C ILE A 220 -17.74 29.73 10.73
N GLN A 221 -18.67 29.18 9.96
CA GLN A 221 -20.06 29.62 9.94
C GLN A 221 -20.74 29.43 11.29
N SER A 222 -20.55 28.27 11.92
CA SER A 222 -21.19 27.95 13.19
C SER A 222 -20.58 28.78 14.33
N GLY A 223 -19.26 28.91 14.37
CA GLY A 223 -18.55 29.71 15.37
C GLY A 223 -19.00 31.17 15.37
N ILE A 224 -19.01 31.83 14.21
CA ILE A 224 -19.42 33.24 14.14
C ILE A 224 -20.93 33.43 14.40
N LYS A 225 -21.77 32.47 13.98
CA LYS A 225 -23.21 32.52 14.25
C LYS A 225 -23.48 32.37 15.74
N ASN A 226 -22.83 31.44 16.43
CA ASN A 226 -22.99 31.25 17.87
C ASN A 226 -22.64 32.52 18.63
N GLU A 227 -21.53 33.16 18.24
CA GLU A 227 -21.11 34.46 18.79
C GLU A 227 -22.14 35.56 18.51
N TYR A 228 -22.75 35.58 17.32
CA TYR A 228 -23.76 36.60 16.99
C TYR A 228 -25.09 36.39 17.73
N GLN A 229 -25.53 35.14 17.92
CA GLN A 229 -26.85 34.84 18.50
C GLN A 229 -27.02 35.36 19.93
N THR A 230 -25.95 35.39 20.72
CA THR A 230 -25.97 35.92 22.10
C THR A 230 -26.25 37.44 22.14
N HIS A 231 -25.95 38.15 21.04
CA HIS A 231 -26.12 39.60 20.92
C HIS A 231 -27.24 40.01 19.95
N LYS A 232 -27.88 39.03 19.31
CA LYS A 232 -28.85 39.24 18.24
C LYS A 232 -30.17 39.79 18.78
N THR A 233 -30.60 40.91 18.21
CA THR A 233 -31.99 41.39 18.31
C THR A 233 -32.54 41.61 16.91
N LYS A 234 -33.86 41.48 16.72
CA LYS A 234 -34.50 41.66 15.40
C LYS A 234 -34.19 43.04 14.80
N ALA A 235 -34.15 44.08 15.64
CA ALA A 235 -33.81 45.44 15.22
C ALA A 235 -32.34 45.58 14.79
N ARG A 236 -31.40 44.97 15.51
CA ARG A 236 -29.97 44.99 15.15
C ARG A 236 -29.69 44.23 13.86
N ASP A 237 -30.26 43.05 13.70
CA ASP A 237 -30.12 42.23 12.48
C ASP A 237 -30.65 42.99 11.26
N LEU A 238 -31.82 43.63 11.38
CA LEU A 238 -32.40 44.45 10.32
C LEU A 238 -31.51 45.66 9.97
N LYS A 239 -30.98 46.35 10.98
CA LYS A 239 -30.09 47.50 10.78
C LYS A 239 -28.84 47.10 9.99
N ILE A 240 -28.18 46.00 10.36
CA ILE A 240 -26.97 45.54 9.67
C ILE A 240 -27.26 45.14 8.23
N ARG A 241 -28.40 44.48 7.98
CA ARG A 241 -28.82 44.16 6.61
C ARG A 241 -29.04 45.41 5.76
N GLN A 242 -29.66 46.44 6.32
CA GLN A 242 -29.83 47.74 5.64
C GLN A 242 -28.51 48.43 5.34
N GLU A 243 -27.52 48.33 6.25
CA GLU A 243 -26.17 48.87 6.02
C GLU A 243 -25.41 48.10 4.93
N LEU A 244 -25.60 46.77 4.85
CA LEU A 244 -24.92 45.91 3.87
C LEU A 244 -25.54 45.94 2.47
N ASP A 245 -26.84 46.20 2.36
CA ASP A 245 -27.57 46.21 1.09
C ASP A 245 -26.89 47.09 0.00
N PRO A 246 -26.57 48.38 0.24
CA PRO A 246 -25.88 49.20 -0.75
C PRO A 246 -24.41 48.80 -0.98
N ILE A 247 -23.78 48.08 -0.04
CA ILE A 247 -22.37 47.66 -0.13
C ILE A 247 -22.24 46.41 -1.01
N LEU A 248 -23.17 45.47 -0.83
CA LEU A 248 -23.14 44.15 -1.46
C LEU A 248 -24.00 44.07 -2.72
N GLY A 249 -25.04 44.90 -2.84
CA GLY A 249 -25.96 44.88 -3.98
C GLY A 249 -26.69 43.55 -4.11
N ARG A 250 -27.18 42.99 -3.00
CA ARG A 250 -27.78 41.65 -2.92
C ARG A 250 -29.08 41.64 -2.12
N ASP A 251 -30.17 41.18 -2.75
CA ASP A 251 -31.49 41.05 -2.14
C ASP A 251 -31.53 40.14 -0.90
N ARG A 252 -30.73 39.07 -0.89
CA ARG A 252 -30.70 38.08 0.19
C ARG A 252 -29.27 37.86 0.69
N ILE A 253 -28.94 38.53 1.78
CA ILE A 253 -27.62 38.40 2.42
C ILE A 253 -27.61 37.18 3.36
N PRO A 254 -26.67 36.23 3.19
CA PRO A 254 -26.53 35.08 4.07
C PRO A 254 -26.32 35.49 5.54
N SER A 255 -26.88 34.72 6.48
CA SER A 255 -26.77 35.02 7.91
C SER A 255 -25.33 35.02 8.44
N THR A 256 -24.44 34.22 7.85
CA THR A 256 -23.01 34.23 8.15
C THR A 256 -22.37 35.58 7.83
N VAL A 257 -22.69 36.15 6.66
CA VAL A 257 -22.15 37.44 6.22
C VAL A 257 -22.62 38.54 7.17
N VAL A 258 -23.90 38.51 7.58
CA VAL A 258 -24.44 39.44 8.58
C VAL A 258 -23.72 39.30 9.93
N ALA A 259 -23.43 38.07 10.37
CA ALA A 259 -22.73 37.82 11.63
C ALA A 259 -21.28 38.35 11.60
N PHE A 260 -20.54 38.16 10.51
CA PHE A 260 -19.20 38.75 10.36
C PHE A 260 -19.24 40.29 10.25
N ALA A 261 -20.20 40.82 9.49
CA ALA A 261 -20.38 42.27 9.37
C ALA A 261 -20.68 42.93 10.72
N TRP A 262 -21.50 42.27 11.56
CA TRP A 262 -21.72 42.66 12.95
C TRP A 262 -20.42 42.62 13.75
N PHE A 263 -19.70 41.49 13.71
CA PHE A 263 -18.51 41.26 14.52
C PHE A 263 -17.45 42.35 14.33
N TRP A 264 -17.16 42.72 13.08
CA TRP A 264 -16.18 43.77 12.79
C TRP A 264 -16.65 45.17 13.19
N ARG A 265 -17.97 45.43 13.14
CA ARG A 265 -18.57 46.74 13.48
C ARG A 265 -18.98 46.89 14.95
N ASP A 266 -18.88 45.83 15.74
CA ASP A 266 -19.27 45.82 17.15
C ASP A 266 -18.48 46.86 17.96
N GLN A 267 -19.17 47.78 18.64
CA GLN A 267 -18.51 48.85 19.41
C GLN A 267 -18.11 48.39 20.83
N ASN A 268 -18.55 47.21 21.26
CA ASN A 268 -18.28 46.72 22.61
C ASN A 268 -16.87 46.15 22.79
N ARG A 269 -16.19 45.82 21.68
CA ARG A 269 -14.84 45.23 21.65
C ARG A 269 -13.88 46.13 20.91
N SER A 270 -12.65 46.22 21.40
CA SER A 270 -11.57 46.91 20.68
C SER A 270 -11.23 46.15 19.38
N LEU A 271 -10.61 46.83 18.42
CA LEU A 271 -10.21 46.21 17.16
C LEU A 271 -9.18 45.09 17.39
N GLU A 272 -8.25 45.30 18.33
CA GLU A 272 -7.23 44.33 18.73
C GLU A 272 -7.87 43.06 19.28
N GLN A 273 -8.87 43.19 20.17
CA GLN A 273 -9.62 42.04 20.70
C GLN A 273 -10.34 41.25 19.61
N LYS A 274 -10.89 41.93 18.59
CA LYS A 274 -11.54 41.27 17.44
C LYS A 274 -10.53 40.52 16.58
N ILE A 275 -9.38 41.12 16.32
CA ILE A 275 -8.29 40.49 15.55
C ILE A 275 -7.78 39.25 16.28
N ASP A 276 -7.53 39.36 17.59
CA ASP A 276 -7.08 38.24 18.40
C ASP A 276 -8.10 37.11 18.44
N PHE A 277 -9.39 37.44 18.62
CA PHE A 277 -10.47 36.46 18.54
C PHE A 277 -10.51 35.78 17.17
N PHE A 278 -10.40 36.53 16.08
CA PHE A 278 -10.38 35.96 14.73
C PHE A 278 -9.17 35.03 14.54
N ASN A 279 -7.99 35.44 15.00
CA ASN A 279 -6.77 34.67 14.86
C ASN A 279 -6.81 33.36 15.66
N GLN A 280 -7.42 33.38 16.84
CA GLN A 280 -7.56 32.20 17.68
C GLN A 280 -8.65 31.23 17.20
N ASN A 281 -9.77 31.73 16.69
CA ASN A 281 -10.94 30.89 16.39
C ASN A 281 -11.11 30.55 14.91
N PHE A 282 -10.58 31.37 13.99
CA PHE A 282 -10.89 31.24 12.56
C PHE A 282 -9.67 31.19 11.64
N ARG A 283 -8.59 31.93 11.94
CA ARG A 283 -7.44 32.07 11.02
C ARG A 283 -6.87 30.72 10.57
N GLU A 284 -6.81 29.73 11.45
CA GLU A 284 -6.31 28.40 11.11
C GLU A 284 -7.11 27.78 9.96
N TYR A 285 -8.44 27.80 10.03
CA TYR A 285 -9.31 27.25 8.97
C TYR A 285 -9.06 27.92 7.62
N PHE A 286 -8.93 29.25 7.58
CA PHE A 286 -8.61 29.98 6.34
C PHE A 286 -7.21 29.65 5.81
N SER A 287 -6.24 29.47 6.71
CA SER A 287 -4.82 29.20 6.37
C SER A 287 -4.59 27.76 5.91
N LEU A 288 -5.37 26.81 6.44
CA LEU A 288 -5.33 25.42 6.02
C LEU A 288 -5.94 25.20 4.63
N ASN A 289 -6.85 26.10 4.21
CA ASN A 289 -7.46 26.01 2.89
C ASN A 289 -6.43 26.26 1.79
N TYR A 290 -6.54 25.49 0.73
CA TYR A 290 -5.60 25.52 -0.37
C TYR A 290 -6.29 25.28 -1.70
N TYR A 291 -5.66 25.74 -2.77
CA TYR A 291 -6.01 25.39 -4.14
C TYR A 291 -4.97 24.39 -4.64
N ARG A 292 -5.43 23.40 -5.41
CA ARG A 292 -4.56 22.43 -6.07
C ARG A 292 -4.60 22.63 -7.57
N SER A 293 -3.42 22.84 -8.16
CA SER A 293 -3.28 23.04 -9.59
C SER A 293 -3.72 21.80 -10.38
N ILE A 294 -4.29 22.05 -11.56
CA ILE A 294 -4.77 21.02 -12.48
C ILE A 294 -3.78 20.95 -13.66
N ALA A 295 -3.36 19.74 -14.01
CA ALA A 295 -2.47 19.49 -15.14
C ALA A 295 -3.23 19.59 -16.48
N SER A 296 -2.51 19.61 -17.59
CA SER A 296 -3.10 19.76 -18.94
C SER A 296 -4.07 18.63 -19.32
N ASP A 297 -4.01 17.50 -18.64
CA ASP A 297 -4.90 16.34 -18.81
C ASP A 297 -6.19 16.40 -17.97
N GLY A 298 -6.38 17.46 -17.18
CA GLY A 298 -7.53 17.64 -16.30
C GLY A 298 -7.40 16.94 -14.94
N SER A 299 -6.30 16.22 -14.68
CA SER A 299 -6.03 15.60 -13.39
C SER A 299 -5.30 16.57 -12.43
N PRO A 300 -5.38 16.35 -11.10
CA PRO A 300 -4.58 17.13 -10.16
C PRO A 300 -3.08 16.94 -10.41
N VAL A 301 -2.29 18.00 -10.30
CA VAL A 301 -0.82 17.93 -10.47
C VAL A 301 -0.21 16.95 -9.46
N ASN A 302 0.61 16.01 -9.97
CA ASN A 302 1.22 14.91 -9.23
C ASN A 302 2.64 14.63 -9.73
N ASN A 303 3.63 15.41 -9.30
CA ASN A 303 5.02 15.27 -9.74
C ASN A 303 5.82 14.27 -8.89
N TYR A 304 5.21 13.18 -8.49
CA TYR A 304 5.84 12.22 -7.58
C TYR A 304 7.11 11.58 -8.13
N LEU A 305 7.23 11.50 -9.46
CA LEU A 305 8.42 10.99 -10.13
C LEU A 305 9.69 11.74 -9.70
N LEU A 306 9.58 13.02 -9.33
CA LEU A 306 10.72 13.81 -8.86
C LEU A 306 11.38 13.22 -7.61
N LEU A 307 10.58 12.70 -6.67
CA LEU A 307 11.06 12.04 -5.45
C LEU A 307 11.35 10.56 -5.66
N ASP A 308 10.57 9.91 -6.54
CA ASP A 308 10.71 8.47 -6.81
C ASP A 308 11.87 8.14 -7.76
N ALA A 309 12.37 9.10 -8.54
CA ALA A 309 13.37 8.88 -9.59
C ALA A 309 14.70 8.26 -9.08
N PRO A 310 15.29 8.70 -7.95
CA PRO A 310 16.50 8.06 -7.42
C PRO A 310 16.31 6.58 -7.08
N PHE A 311 15.15 6.24 -6.52
CA PHE A 311 14.79 4.85 -6.23
C PHE A 311 14.57 4.06 -7.51
N LEU A 312 13.81 4.61 -8.46
CA LEU A 312 13.57 4.00 -9.76
C LEU A 312 14.89 3.70 -10.48
N PHE A 313 15.81 4.66 -10.51
CA PHE A 313 17.13 4.49 -11.11
C PHE A 313 17.93 3.38 -10.41
N PHE A 314 17.94 3.37 -9.07
CA PHE A 314 18.62 2.33 -8.31
C PHE A 314 18.09 0.92 -8.65
N PHE A 315 16.77 0.73 -8.65
CA PHE A 315 16.17 -0.56 -8.96
C PHE A 315 16.35 -0.96 -10.42
N LEU A 316 16.29 0.00 -11.34
CA LEU A 316 16.54 -0.27 -12.75
C LEU A 316 17.99 -0.71 -12.97
N ALA A 317 18.94 -0.03 -12.35
CA ALA A 317 20.35 -0.38 -12.43
C ALA A 317 20.62 -1.77 -11.82
N GLU A 318 20.06 -2.06 -10.64
CA GLU A 318 20.19 -3.37 -10.00
C GLU A 318 19.59 -4.49 -10.87
N PHE A 319 18.39 -4.30 -11.41
CA PHE A 319 17.75 -5.28 -12.29
C PHE A 319 18.57 -5.53 -13.56
N VAL A 320 19.04 -4.47 -14.24
CA VAL A 320 19.85 -4.59 -15.46
C VAL A 320 21.18 -5.27 -15.18
N LEU A 321 21.86 -4.93 -14.09
CA LEU A 321 23.12 -5.59 -13.70
C LEU A 321 22.91 -7.07 -13.41
N SER A 322 21.89 -7.41 -12.61
CA SER A 322 21.55 -8.80 -12.29
C SER A 322 21.18 -9.59 -13.55
N TRP A 323 20.47 -8.97 -14.49
CA TRP A 323 20.13 -9.58 -15.78
C TRP A 323 21.37 -9.84 -16.65
N LEU A 324 22.26 -8.85 -16.78
CA LEU A 324 23.51 -9.00 -17.53
C LEU A 324 24.41 -10.08 -16.93
N LEU A 325 24.48 -10.19 -15.59
CA LEU A 325 25.21 -11.25 -14.91
C LEU A 325 24.58 -12.63 -15.17
N ALA A 326 23.25 -12.75 -15.17
CA ALA A 326 22.56 -14.01 -15.48
C ALA A 326 22.80 -14.47 -16.93
N ILE A 327 22.87 -13.53 -17.88
CA ILE A 327 23.25 -13.80 -19.28
C ILE A 327 24.69 -14.31 -19.34
N LYS A 328 25.63 -13.61 -18.68
CA LYS A 328 27.04 -13.98 -18.64
C LYS A 328 27.26 -15.37 -18.02
N ASN A 329 26.53 -15.68 -16.95
CA ASN A 329 26.65 -16.93 -16.22
C ASN A 329 25.80 -18.07 -16.81
N LYS A 330 25.04 -17.82 -17.90
CA LYS A 330 24.13 -18.77 -18.55
C LYS A 330 23.17 -19.46 -17.57
N THR A 331 22.66 -18.69 -16.60
CA THR A 331 21.76 -19.21 -15.55
C THR A 331 20.44 -19.73 -16.13
N TYR A 332 19.99 -19.14 -17.24
CA TYR A 332 18.75 -19.52 -17.92
C TYR A 332 19.04 -19.97 -19.35
N ILE A 333 18.16 -20.82 -19.88
CA ILE A 333 18.25 -21.36 -21.25
C ILE A 333 18.24 -20.22 -22.29
N ALA A 334 17.47 -19.16 -22.04
CA ALA A 334 17.40 -17.98 -22.88
C ALA A 334 17.42 -16.69 -22.05
N TRP A 335 17.99 -15.62 -22.61
CA TRP A 335 18.20 -14.34 -21.91
C TRP A 335 16.89 -13.67 -21.48
N PHE A 336 15.82 -13.79 -22.27
CA PHE A 336 14.51 -13.18 -21.98
C PHE A 336 13.73 -13.89 -20.87
N LEU A 337 14.16 -15.08 -20.44
CA LEU A 337 13.52 -15.80 -19.33
C LEU A 337 13.75 -15.10 -17.99
N TYR A 338 14.88 -14.40 -17.84
CA TYR A 338 15.20 -13.72 -16.59
C TYR A 338 14.11 -12.69 -16.19
N PRO A 339 13.72 -11.71 -17.04
CA PRO A 339 12.60 -10.82 -16.73
C PRO A 339 11.26 -11.53 -16.45
N ILE A 340 11.01 -12.70 -17.05
CA ILE A 340 9.77 -13.46 -16.86
C ILE A 340 9.76 -14.14 -15.48
N TYR A 341 10.86 -14.77 -15.07
CA TYR A 341 11.01 -15.33 -13.72
C TYR A 341 10.99 -14.24 -12.65
N HIS A 342 11.58 -13.08 -12.96
CA HIS A 342 11.62 -11.89 -12.10
C HIS A 342 10.53 -10.87 -12.45
N TRP A 343 9.34 -11.33 -12.85
CA TRP A 343 8.22 -10.47 -13.23
C TRP A 343 7.88 -9.43 -12.14
N TYR A 344 8.09 -9.80 -10.87
CA TYR A 344 7.87 -8.94 -9.71
C TYR A 344 8.78 -7.69 -9.72
N ASP A 345 10.03 -7.83 -10.17
CA ASP A 345 10.97 -6.71 -10.32
C ASP A 345 10.57 -5.84 -11.51
N VAL A 346 10.14 -6.47 -12.61
CA VAL A 346 9.67 -5.75 -13.81
C VAL A 346 8.45 -4.89 -13.52
N LEU A 347 7.42 -5.45 -12.87
CA LEU A 347 6.23 -4.68 -12.48
C LEU A 347 6.57 -3.56 -11.50
N GLY A 348 7.50 -3.82 -10.58
CA GLY A 348 8.00 -2.82 -9.64
C GLY A 348 8.70 -1.65 -10.31
N LEU A 349 9.18 -1.76 -11.55
CA LEU A 349 9.91 -0.70 -12.27
C LEU A 349 9.02 0.23 -13.09
N ILE A 350 7.72 -0.03 -13.18
CA ILE A 350 6.80 0.78 -14.00
C ILE A 350 6.69 2.20 -13.41
N PRO A 351 7.09 3.26 -14.15
CA PRO A 351 7.17 4.63 -13.63
C PRO A 351 5.85 5.40 -13.75
N VAL A 352 4.72 4.69 -13.63
CA VAL A 352 3.37 5.23 -13.88
C VAL A 352 2.63 5.35 -12.55
N VAL A 353 1.96 6.48 -12.31
CA VAL A 353 1.34 6.81 -11.02
C VAL A 353 0.20 5.82 -10.69
N GLU A 354 -0.58 5.42 -11.68
CA GLU A 354 -1.67 4.46 -11.59
C GLU A 354 -1.18 3.06 -11.17
N PHE A 355 0.06 2.73 -11.52
CA PHE A 355 0.69 1.45 -11.22
C PHE A 355 1.57 1.47 -9.98
N ARG A 356 1.45 2.51 -9.14
CA ARG A 356 2.19 2.62 -7.86
C ARG A 356 2.02 1.43 -6.93
N PHE A 357 0.87 0.75 -6.96
CA PHE A 357 0.64 -0.48 -6.19
C PHE A 357 1.67 -1.58 -6.53
N PHE A 358 2.17 -1.66 -7.77
CA PHE A 358 3.21 -2.63 -8.12
C PHE A 358 4.54 -2.39 -7.43
N ARG A 359 4.78 -1.20 -6.87
CA ARG A 359 5.98 -0.99 -6.03
C ARG A 359 5.92 -1.82 -4.75
N LEU A 360 4.73 -2.18 -4.25
CA LEU A 360 4.58 -3.10 -3.11
C LEU A 360 5.05 -4.51 -3.45
N VAL A 361 5.06 -4.88 -4.73
CA VAL A 361 5.62 -6.16 -5.19
C VAL A 361 7.14 -6.24 -4.90
N ARG A 362 7.83 -5.11 -4.68
CA ARG A 362 9.22 -5.11 -4.20
C ARG A 362 9.37 -5.68 -2.78
N VAL A 363 8.32 -5.67 -1.97
CA VAL A 363 8.31 -6.36 -0.66
C VAL A 363 8.41 -7.88 -0.87
N TYR A 364 7.84 -8.39 -1.95
CA TYR A 364 7.99 -9.80 -2.33
C TYR A 364 9.44 -10.13 -2.72
N LYS A 365 10.15 -9.23 -3.42
CA LYS A 365 11.61 -9.37 -3.65
C LYS A 365 12.38 -9.47 -2.33
N ILE A 366 12.12 -8.58 -1.36
CA ILE A 366 12.72 -8.67 -0.02
C ILE A 366 12.41 -10.04 0.59
N TYR A 367 11.15 -10.48 0.55
CA TYR A 367 10.75 -11.76 1.13
C TYR A 367 11.53 -12.94 0.52
N LEU A 368 11.63 -13.01 -0.80
CA LEU A 368 12.41 -14.05 -1.49
C LEU A 368 13.91 -13.97 -1.15
N MET A 369 14.47 -12.75 -1.10
CA MET A 369 15.87 -12.53 -0.72
C MET A 369 16.14 -13.00 0.72
N LEU A 370 15.22 -12.69 1.65
CA LEU A 370 15.31 -13.13 3.06
C LEU A 370 15.18 -14.65 3.22
N GLN A 371 14.47 -15.33 2.32
CA GLN A 371 14.37 -16.79 2.32
C GLN A 371 15.59 -17.50 1.75
N THR A 372 16.28 -16.87 0.80
CA THR A 372 17.33 -17.52 -0.01
C THR A 372 18.75 -17.27 0.51
N ASN A 373 18.99 -16.23 1.32
CA ASN A 373 20.33 -15.86 1.79
C ASN A 373 20.48 -15.67 3.32
N GLN A 374 21.74 -15.67 3.74
CA GLN A 374 22.30 -15.71 5.11
C GLN A 374 21.82 -14.64 6.11
N PHE A 375 20.87 -13.79 5.72
CA PHE A 375 20.28 -12.71 6.53
C PHE A 375 19.59 -13.25 7.81
N THR A 376 18.94 -14.40 7.71
CA THR A 376 18.30 -15.12 8.83
C THR A 376 19.30 -15.70 9.84
N LYS A 377 20.58 -15.87 9.46
CA LYS A 377 21.64 -16.34 10.36
C LYS A 377 22.22 -15.24 11.27
N ILE A 378 22.06 -13.96 10.90
CA ILE A 378 22.66 -12.81 11.61
C ILE A 378 21.65 -12.04 12.46
N LEU A 379 20.39 -11.92 12.03
CA LEU A 379 19.28 -11.44 12.87
C LEU A 379 18.78 -12.58 13.76
N GLY A 380 19.64 -13.00 14.68
CA GLY A 380 19.29 -13.91 15.77
C GLY A 380 18.20 -13.29 16.64
N ASN A 381 17.06 -13.99 16.74
CA ASN A 381 16.04 -13.87 17.78
C ASN A 381 15.30 -12.52 17.94
N ASP A 382 15.14 -11.71 16.90
CA ASP A 382 14.36 -10.46 16.98
C ASP A 382 12.91 -10.61 16.48
N LEU A 383 11.99 -9.75 16.95
CA LEU A 383 10.53 -9.78 16.70
C LEU A 383 10.17 -9.95 15.21
N ILE A 384 10.89 -9.24 14.34
CA ILE A 384 10.71 -9.28 12.87
C ILE A 384 10.92 -10.70 12.32
N SER A 385 11.92 -11.43 12.83
CA SER A 385 12.22 -12.79 12.38
C SER A 385 11.16 -13.81 12.80
N LYS A 386 10.51 -13.62 13.96
CA LYS A 386 9.40 -14.47 14.44
C LYS A 386 8.14 -14.25 13.59
N THR A 387 7.76 -12.99 13.38
CA THR A 387 6.59 -12.62 12.56
C THR A 387 6.75 -13.12 11.13
N LEU A 388 7.93 -12.94 10.52
CA LEU A 388 8.20 -13.40 9.16
C LEU A 388 8.17 -14.94 9.04
N ARG A 389 8.68 -15.68 10.02
CA ARG A 389 8.60 -17.17 10.03
C ARG A 389 7.15 -17.66 10.14
N TYR A 390 6.33 -17.03 10.98
CA TYR A 390 4.94 -17.40 11.17
C TYR A 390 4.13 -17.28 9.88
N TYR A 391 4.11 -16.08 9.27
CA TYR A 391 3.39 -15.86 8.01
C TYR A 391 3.98 -16.66 6.84
N SER A 392 5.31 -16.83 6.81
CA SER A 392 5.95 -17.63 5.77
C SER A 392 5.54 -19.10 5.81
N ASN A 393 5.32 -19.69 6.99
CA ASN A 393 4.92 -21.10 7.08
C ASN A 393 3.46 -21.28 6.65
N ILE A 394 2.59 -20.35 7.03
CA ILE A 394 1.17 -20.34 6.62
C ILE A 394 1.05 -20.26 5.09
N ILE A 395 1.77 -19.33 4.45
CA ILE A 395 1.73 -19.14 3.00
C ILE A 395 2.29 -20.36 2.25
N LYS A 396 3.36 -20.98 2.76
CA LYS A 396 3.97 -22.18 2.17
C LYS A 396 3.02 -23.38 2.19
N GLU A 397 2.31 -23.59 3.30
CA GLU A 397 1.32 -24.67 3.43
C GLU A 397 0.17 -24.44 2.45
N GLU A 398 -0.43 -23.25 2.43
CA GLU A 398 -1.60 -22.96 1.59
C GLU A 398 -1.27 -23.06 0.08
N ILE A 399 -0.11 -22.55 -0.35
CA ILE A 399 0.30 -22.66 -1.76
C ILE A 399 0.62 -24.12 -2.13
N SER A 400 1.30 -24.87 -1.24
CA SER A 400 1.62 -26.28 -1.48
C SER A 400 0.36 -27.13 -1.57
N ASP A 401 -0.64 -26.87 -0.73
CA ASP A 401 -1.90 -27.61 -0.73
C ASP A 401 -2.70 -27.36 -2.01
N ILE A 402 -2.78 -26.11 -2.48
CA ILE A 402 -3.41 -25.76 -3.76
C ILE A 402 -2.75 -26.48 -4.93
N VAL A 403 -1.41 -26.44 -5.00
CA VAL A 403 -0.65 -27.11 -6.07
C VAL A 403 -0.83 -28.62 -6.01
N THR A 404 -0.81 -29.21 -4.81
CA THR A 404 -0.99 -30.66 -4.64
C THR A 404 -2.39 -31.11 -5.03
N ILE A 405 -3.43 -30.35 -4.66
CA ILE A 405 -4.82 -30.61 -5.07
C ILE A 405 -4.97 -30.52 -6.58
N GLN A 406 -4.30 -29.57 -7.24
CA GLN A 406 -4.31 -29.45 -8.69
C GLN A 406 -3.67 -30.66 -9.37
N ILE A 407 -2.49 -31.08 -8.93
CA ILE A 407 -1.82 -32.28 -9.46
C ILE A 407 -2.70 -33.53 -9.28
N LEU A 408 -3.30 -33.71 -8.10
CA LEU A 408 -4.22 -34.82 -7.86
C LEU A 408 -5.47 -34.74 -8.74
N THR A 409 -5.95 -33.53 -9.03
CA THR A 409 -7.10 -33.33 -9.94
C THR A 409 -6.74 -33.67 -11.39
N GLU A 410 -5.54 -33.31 -11.84
CA GLU A 410 -5.02 -33.70 -13.15
C GLU A 410 -4.84 -35.22 -13.25
N MET A 411 -4.27 -35.86 -12.21
CA MET A 411 -4.19 -37.32 -12.13
C MET A 411 -5.57 -37.98 -12.14
N GLN A 412 -6.56 -37.42 -11.45
CA GLN A 412 -7.93 -37.94 -11.46
C GLN A 412 -8.55 -37.87 -12.87
N ASN A 413 -8.30 -36.79 -13.60
CA ASN A 413 -8.80 -36.63 -14.97
C ASN A 413 -8.11 -37.61 -15.93
N GLU A 414 -6.83 -37.87 -15.74
CA GLU A 414 -6.09 -38.92 -16.48
C GLU A 414 -6.61 -40.32 -16.15
N VAL A 415 -6.92 -40.60 -14.88
CA VAL A 415 -7.55 -41.87 -14.50
C VAL A 415 -8.93 -42.03 -15.17
N ARG A 416 -9.73 -40.96 -15.23
CA ARG A 416 -11.03 -40.93 -15.92
C ARG A 416 -10.93 -41.06 -17.44
N SER A 417 -9.76 -40.77 -18.03
CA SER A 417 -9.55 -40.89 -19.48
C SER A 417 -9.40 -42.34 -19.95
N GLY A 418 -9.26 -43.30 -19.01
CA GLY A 418 -9.40 -44.74 -19.27
C GLY A 418 -8.10 -45.53 -19.34
N ASN A 419 -6.93 -44.89 -19.32
CA ASN A 419 -5.62 -45.55 -19.51
C ASN A 419 -4.95 -46.02 -18.21
N SER A 420 -5.62 -45.87 -17.06
CA SER A 420 -5.02 -46.17 -15.75
C SER A 420 -4.90 -47.66 -15.44
N LEU A 421 -5.80 -48.49 -15.99
CA LEU A 421 -5.77 -49.94 -15.77
C LEU A 421 -4.60 -50.59 -16.52
N ASP A 422 -4.37 -50.18 -17.77
CA ASP A 422 -3.25 -50.65 -18.58
C ASP A 422 -1.90 -50.31 -17.93
N GLN A 423 -1.76 -49.10 -17.39
CA GLN A 423 -0.54 -48.70 -16.67
C GLN A 423 -0.31 -49.56 -15.41
N LEU A 424 -1.37 -49.86 -14.67
CA LEU A 424 -1.29 -50.70 -13.47
C LEU A 424 -0.91 -52.15 -13.82
N VAL A 425 -1.53 -52.71 -14.85
CA VAL A 425 -1.26 -54.09 -15.28
C VAL A 425 0.13 -54.23 -15.89
N ASN A 426 0.58 -53.24 -16.69
CA ASN A 426 1.95 -53.20 -17.19
C ASN A 426 2.98 -53.08 -16.06
N ALA A 427 2.69 -52.31 -15.00
CA ALA A 427 3.57 -52.22 -13.84
C ALA A 427 3.62 -53.56 -13.06
N ILE A 428 2.51 -54.29 -12.98
CA ILE A 428 2.46 -55.64 -12.39
C ILE A 428 3.31 -56.61 -13.23
N ASP A 429 3.18 -56.59 -14.55
CA ASP A 429 3.95 -57.45 -15.45
C ASP A 429 5.46 -57.15 -15.43
N GLN A 430 5.85 -55.87 -15.42
CA GLN A 430 7.27 -55.47 -15.28
C GLN A 430 7.90 -55.98 -13.97
N ASN A 431 7.10 -56.16 -12.93
CA ASN A 431 7.55 -56.66 -11.62
C ASN A 431 7.22 -58.15 -11.40
N ARG A 432 6.85 -58.89 -12.46
CA ARG A 432 6.44 -60.31 -12.41
C ARG A 432 7.43 -61.20 -11.66
N SER A 433 8.73 -61.03 -11.86
CA SER A 433 9.76 -61.85 -11.18
C SER A 433 9.80 -61.62 -9.67
N GLU A 434 9.66 -60.37 -9.22
CA GLU A 434 9.61 -60.04 -7.79
C GLU A 434 8.28 -60.47 -7.18
N LEU A 435 7.17 -60.35 -7.92
CA LEU A 435 5.87 -60.87 -7.50
C LEU A 435 5.92 -62.38 -7.28
N LYS A 436 6.49 -63.16 -8.22
CA LYS A 436 6.70 -64.60 -8.06
C LYS A 436 7.47 -64.92 -6.79
N LYS A 437 8.62 -64.25 -6.60
CA LYS A 437 9.48 -64.45 -5.44
C LYS A 437 8.77 -64.15 -4.12
N VAL A 438 8.04 -63.03 -4.04
CA VAL A 438 7.29 -62.62 -2.85
C VAL A 438 6.09 -63.53 -2.60
N ALA A 439 5.34 -63.87 -3.64
CA ALA A 439 4.19 -64.77 -3.57
C ALA A 439 4.61 -66.18 -3.14
N ILE A 440 5.65 -66.78 -3.73
CA ILE A 440 6.17 -68.10 -3.33
C ILE A 440 6.63 -68.06 -1.87
N LYS A 441 7.38 -67.03 -1.46
CA LYS A 441 7.82 -66.86 -0.08
C LYS A 441 6.65 -66.76 0.91
N ASN A 442 5.63 -65.99 0.57
CA ASN A 442 4.46 -65.77 1.43
C ASN A 442 3.49 -66.96 1.40
N ILE A 443 3.31 -67.64 0.27
CA ILE A 443 2.51 -68.85 0.13
C ILE A 443 3.19 -70.00 0.88
N ALA A 444 4.51 -70.16 0.78
CA ALA A 444 5.26 -71.14 1.58
C ALA A 444 5.15 -70.86 3.09
N LYS A 445 5.13 -69.58 3.50
CA LYS A 445 4.90 -69.16 4.89
C LYS A 445 3.45 -69.38 5.33
N SER A 446 2.48 -69.12 4.45
CA SER A 446 1.05 -69.34 4.71
C SER A 446 0.65 -70.82 4.66
N ALA A 447 1.37 -71.67 3.92
CA ALA A 447 1.21 -73.12 3.93
C ALA A 447 1.57 -73.72 5.30
N GLN A 448 2.38 -73.01 6.09
CA GLN A 448 2.70 -73.35 7.47
C GLN A 448 1.73 -72.70 8.48
N ASN A 449 0.73 -71.94 8.02
CA ASN A 449 -0.24 -71.26 8.88
C ASN A 449 -1.31 -72.26 9.37
N PRO A 450 -1.51 -72.40 10.70
CA PRO A 450 -2.52 -73.30 11.27
C PRO A 450 -3.94 -73.03 10.76
N ASN A 451 -4.27 -71.77 10.44
CA ASN A 451 -5.60 -71.40 9.94
C ASN A 451 -5.86 -71.91 8.52
N LEU A 452 -4.83 -72.00 7.68
CA LEU A 452 -4.96 -72.57 6.34
C LEU A 452 -5.15 -74.09 6.42
N GLN A 453 -4.46 -74.73 7.37
CA GLN A 453 -4.65 -76.15 7.65
C GLN A 453 -6.07 -76.45 8.11
N ALA A 454 -6.66 -75.60 8.96
CA ALA A 454 -8.06 -75.70 9.37
C ALA A 454 -9.04 -75.47 8.21
N LEU A 455 -8.77 -74.52 7.31
CA LEU A 455 -9.59 -74.28 6.11
C LEU A 455 -9.55 -75.48 5.15
N ILE A 456 -8.36 -76.04 4.90
CA ILE A 456 -8.19 -77.25 4.10
C ILE A 456 -8.90 -78.42 4.77
N GLN A 457 -8.79 -78.56 6.09
CA GLN A 457 -9.49 -79.60 6.84
C GLN A 457 -11.02 -79.45 6.73
N ASN A 458 -11.55 -78.23 6.79
CA ASN A 458 -12.98 -77.96 6.58
C ASN A 458 -13.43 -78.29 5.16
N LEU A 459 -12.67 -77.88 4.14
CA LEU A 459 -12.97 -78.19 2.73
C LEU A 459 -12.88 -79.70 2.45
N VAL A 460 -11.89 -80.39 3.00
CA VAL A 460 -11.75 -81.85 2.86
C VAL A 460 -12.87 -82.58 3.59
N THR A 461 -13.33 -82.05 4.73
CA THR A 461 -14.49 -82.59 5.46
C THR A 461 -15.76 -82.41 4.63
N GLU A 462 -16.00 -81.21 4.08
CA GLU A 462 -17.15 -80.93 3.21
C GLU A 462 -17.14 -81.81 1.94
N VAL A 463 -15.99 -81.95 1.29
CA VAL A 463 -15.84 -82.83 0.12
C VAL A 463 -16.04 -84.30 0.52
N SER A 464 -15.51 -84.74 1.66
CA SER A 464 -15.69 -86.11 2.16
C SER A 464 -17.15 -86.42 2.49
N GLU A 465 -17.88 -85.46 3.06
CA GLU A 465 -19.32 -85.57 3.30
C GLU A 465 -20.10 -85.66 1.97
N ARG A 466 -19.78 -84.82 0.99
CA ARG A 466 -20.38 -84.87 -0.35
C ARG A 466 -20.09 -86.18 -1.08
N VAL A 467 -18.89 -86.74 -0.93
CA VAL A 467 -18.51 -88.03 -1.53
C VAL A 467 -19.22 -89.18 -0.83
N SER A 468 -19.26 -89.18 0.50
CA SER A 468 -19.96 -90.21 1.29
C SER A 468 -21.47 -90.21 1.02
N ALA A 469 -22.08 -89.03 0.86
CA ALA A 469 -23.50 -88.88 0.56
C ALA A 469 -23.87 -89.38 -0.85
N ASN A 470 -22.93 -89.39 -1.79
CA ASN A 470 -23.17 -89.75 -3.20
C ASN A 470 -22.57 -91.12 -3.61
N MET A 471 -21.86 -91.82 -2.74
CA MET A 471 -21.35 -93.17 -3.03
C MET A 471 -22.46 -94.22 -2.96
N LYS A 472 -22.67 -94.97 -4.05
CA LYS A 472 -23.62 -96.09 -4.09
C LYS A 472 -23.06 -97.30 -3.30
N PRO A 473 -23.85 -97.96 -2.43
CA PRO A 473 -23.37 -99.10 -1.66
C PRO A 473 -23.03 -100.28 -2.58
N ILE A 474 -21.79 -100.77 -2.50
CA ILE A 474 -21.30 -101.94 -3.23
C ILE A 474 -21.77 -103.19 -2.48
N SER A 475 -22.69 -103.96 -3.06
CA SER A 475 -23.41 -105.07 -2.38
C SER A 475 -22.56 -106.27 -1.95
N LEU A 476 -21.26 -106.30 -2.27
CA LEU A 476 -20.35 -107.42 -1.99
C LEU A 476 -19.40 -107.20 -0.80
N LEU A 477 -19.36 -106.01 -0.20
CA LEU A 477 -18.40 -105.68 0.87
C LEU A 477 -19.07 -105.60 2.25
N PRO A 478 -18.48 -106.19 3.31
CA PRO A 478 -18.95 -106.02 4.69
C PRO A 478 -19.04 -104.54 5.08
N LYS A 479 -20.05 -104.15 5.88
CA LYS A 479 -20.28 -102.75 6.29
C LYS A 479 -19.04 -102.10 6.95
N GLU A 480 -18.29 -102.87 7.74
CA GLU A 480 -17.04 -102.43 8.36
C GLU A 480 -15.95 -102.10 7.32
N MET A 481 -15.92 -102.83 6.21
CA MET A 481 -14.99 -102.60 5.11
C MET A 481 -15.36 -101.35 4.29
N GLN A 482 -16.66 -101.07 4.12
CA GLN A 482 -17.15 -99.85 3.44
C GLN A 482 -16.85 -98.58 4.24
N ALA A 483 -17.06 -98.62 5.57
CA ALA A 483 -16.72 -97.53 6.46
C ALA A 483 -15.20 -97.27 6.48
N ASN A 484 -14.39 -98.34 6.49
CA ASN A 484 -12.94 -98.23 6.41
C ASN A 484 -12.46 -97.71 5.04
N LEU A 485 -13.14 -98.06 3.94
CA LEU A 485 -12.79 -97.58 2.60
C LEU A 485 -13.06 -96.07 2.46
N THR A 486 -14.21 -95.59 2.95
CA THR A 486 -14.56 -94.17 2.96
C THR A 486 -13.55 -93.38 3.81
N LYS A 487 -13.23 -93.90 5.01
CA LYS A 487 -12.22 -93.31 5.89
C LYS A 487 -10.83 -93.31 5.25
N GLN A 488 -10.44 -94.37 4.54
CA GLN A 488 -9.16 -94.43 3.82
C GLN A 488 -9.13 -93.50 2.61
N ILE A 489 -10.22 -93.36 1.86
CA ILE A 489 -10.30 -92.43 0.73
C ILE A 489 -10.21 -91.00 1.25
N SER A 490 -10.95 -90.65 2.29
CA SER A 490 -10.86 -89.33 2.94
C SER A 490 -9.48 -89.06 3.52
N LEU A 491 -8.85 -90.04 4.18
CA LEU A 491 -7.48 -89.93 4.66
C LEU A 491 -6.48 -89.81 3.51
N THR A 492 -6.70 -90.51 2.40
CA THR A 492 -5.81 -90.45 1.22
C THR A 492 -5.96 -89.12 0.49
N ILE A 493 -7.18 -88.59 0.37
CA ILE A 493 -7.45 -87.26 -0.19
C ILE A 493 -6.87 -86.19 0.73
N TYR A 494 -7.08 -86.29 2.05
CA TYR A 494 -6.47 -85.39 3.03
C TYR A 494 -4.95 -85.42 2.92
N THR A 495 -4.36 -86.61 2.86
CA THR A 495 -2.91 -86.78 2.77
C THR A 495 -2.39 -86.30 1.42
N ALA A 496 -3.09 -86.53 0.32
CA ALA A 496 -2.72 -86.05 -1.02
C ALA A 496 -2.86 -84.53 -1.16
N VAL A 497 -3.93 -83.92 -0.64
CA VAL A 497 -4.15 -82.47 -0.67
C VAL A 497 -3.19 -81.76 0.29
N SER A 498 -2.98 -82.30 1.48
CA SER A 498 -2.01 -81.79 2.45
C SER A 498 -0.58 -81.95 1.93
N GLN A 499 -0.23 -83.11 1.34
CA GLN A 499 1.06 -83.31 0.68
C GLN A 499 1.22 -82.45 -0.57
N ALA A 500 0.18 -82.19 -1.36
CA ALA A 500 0.24 -81.25 -2.48
C ALA A 500 0.45 -79.82 -1.98
N THR A 501 -0.20 -79.43 -0.88
CA THR A 501 -0.01 -78.11 -0.23
C THR A 501 1.39 -77.95 0.36
N VAL A 502 1.94 -79.03 0.94
CA VAL A 502 3.31 -79.06 1.48
C VAL A 502 4.35 -79.14 0.36
N ALA A 503 4.12 -79.93 -0.70
CA ALA A 503 4.98 -80.01 -1.88
C ALA A 503 5.02 -78.69 -2.64
N MET A 504 3.90 -77.95 -2.67
CA MET A 504 3.84 -76.55 -3.13
C MET A 504 4.74 -75.60 -2.33
N ALA A 505 5.04 -75.91 -1.06
CA ALA A 505 5.86 -75.06 -0.19
C ALA A 505 7.34 -75.48 -0.10
N THR A 506 7.69 -76.75 -0.38
CA THR A 506 9.04 -77.28 -0.13
C THR A 506 9.67 -78.10 -1.27
N ASP A 507 8.90 -78.54 -2.27
CA ASP A 507 9.42 -79.32 -3.41
C ASP A 507 9.64 -78.44 -4.66
N PRO A 508 10.75 -78.60 -5.41
CA PRO A 508 11.01 -77.82 -6.63
C PRO A 508 9.89 -77.89 -7.68
N SER A 509 9.15 -79.01 -7.74
CA SER A 509 8.03 -79.19 -8.67
C SER A 509 6.80 -78.38 -8.27
N GLY A 510 6.57 -78.21 -6.96
CA GLY A 510 5.47 -77.42 -6.42
C GLY A 510 5.72 -75.92 -6.54
N MET A 511 6.95 -75.46 -6.29
CA MET A 511 7.34 -74.06 -6.54
C MET A 511 7.13 -73.67 -8.00
N LYS A 512 7.51 -74.55 -8.93
CA LYS A 512 7.30 -74.34 -10.38
C LYS A 512 5.82 -74.30 -10.78
N SER A 513 4.97 -75.04 -10.07
CA SER A 513 3.52 -75.01 -10.30
C SER A 513 2.90 -73.69 -9.84
N ILE A 514 3.38 -73.12 -8.73
CA ILE A 514 2.99 -71.79 -8.27
C ILE A 514 3.48 -70.71 -9.24
N GLU A 515 4.72 -70.82 -9.74
CA GLU A 515 5.25 -69.91 -10.75
C GLU A 515 4.38 -69.88 -12.01
N ASN A 516 4.00 -71.06 -12.53
CA ASN A 516 3.13 -71.18 -13.70
C ASN A 516 1.72 -70.65 -13.43
N LEU A 517 1.18 -70.85 -12.23
CA LEU A 517 -0.13 -70.30 -11.85
C LEU A 517 -0.08 -68.78 -11.76
N ILE A 518 0.99 -68.22 -11.19
CA ILE A 518 1.21 -66.77 -11.16
C ILE A 518 1.36 -66.22 -12.58
N ASP A 519 2.06 -66.95 -13.46
CA ASP A 519 2.16 -66.56 -14.86
C ASP A 519 0.79 -66.49 -15.53
N TYR A 520 0.02 -67.56 -15.40
CA TYR A 520 -1.34 -67.62 -15.92
C TYR A 520 -2.22 -66.49 -15.37
N LEU A 521 -2.15 -66.21 -14.07
CA LEU A 521 -2.96 -65.15 -13.44
C LEU A 521 -2.57 -63.75 -13.93
N ILE A 522 -1.28 -63.47 -14.12
CA ILE A 522 -0.85 -62.17 -14.66
C ILE A 522 -1.24 -62.04 -16.13
N ASP A 523 -1.10 -63.12 -16.92
CA ASP A 523 -1.51 -63.15 -18.33
C ASP A 523 -3.03 -62.96 -18.47
N GLU A 524 -3.82 -63.59 -17.60
CA GLU A 524 -5.27 -63.39 -17.53
C GLU A 524 -5.62 -61.96 -17.10
N MET A 525 -4.88 -61.37 -16.16
CA MET A 525 -5.06 -59.96 -15.77
C MET A 525 -4.80 -58.99 -16.93
N ILE A 526 -3.86 -59.30 -17.83
CA ILE A 526 -3.61 -58.54 -19.06
C ILE A 526 -4.83 -58.63 -20.00
N LEU A 527 -5.40 -59.82 -20.16
CA LEU A 527 -6.61 -60.01 -20.99
C LEU A 527 -7.84 -59.31 -20.39
N VAL A 528 -7.98 -59.37 -19.06
CA VAL A 528 -9.09 -58.76 -18.31
C VAL A 528 -8.95 -57.22 -18.22
N ALA A 529 -7.75 -56.67 -18.45
CA ALA A 529 -7.53 -55.22 -18.51
C ALA A 529 -8.33 -54.53 -19.63
N GLU A 530 -8.67 -55.28 -20.69
CA GLU A 530 -9.47 -54.80 -21.81
C GLU A 530 -10.99 -54.89 -21.55
N ASP A 531 -11.42 -55.54 -20.46
CA ASP A 531 -12.84 -55.67 -20.11
C ASP A 531 -13.42 -54.31 -19.65
N PRO A 532 -14.46 -53.78 -20.32
CA PRO A 532 -15.08 -52.50 -19.98
C PRO A 532 -15.55 -52.38 -18.53
N ASP A 533 -16.07 -53.46 -17.94
CA ASP A 533 -16.55 -53.45 -16.56
C ASP A 533 -15.38 -53.37 -15.57
N MET A 534 -14.24 -53.97 -15.90
CA MET A 534 -13.02 -53.90 -15.10
C MET A 534 -12.32 -52.54 -15.22
N VAL A 535 -12.26 -51.96 -16.43
CA VAL A 535 -11.79 -50.59 -16.65
C VAL A 535 -12.62 -49.60 -15.81
N LYS A 536 -13.95 -49.76 -15.81
CA LYS A 536 -14.86 -48.92 -15.03
C LYS A 536 -14.67 -49.10 -13.52
N LEU A 537 -14.51 -50.34 -13.05
CA LEU A 537 -14.25 -50.64 -11.64
C LEU A 537 -12.93 -50.00 -11.17
N ASN A 538 -11.85 -50.19 -11.94
CA ASN A 538 -10.55 -49.59 -11.65
C ASN A 538 -10.62 -48.06 -11.62
N THR A 539 -11.29 -47.46 -12.61
CA THR A 539 -11.50 -46.00 -12.66
C THR A 539 -12.22 -45.49 -11.42
N ASN A 540 -13.29 -46.15 -10.97
CA ASN A 540 -14.02 -45.75 -9.76
C ASN A 540 -13.18 -45.87 -8.49
N ILE A 541 -12.41 -46.96 -8.33
CA ILE A 541 -11.53 -47.18 -7.19
C ILE A 541 -10.42 -46.11 -7.15
N SER A 542 -9.74 -45.89 -8.28
CA SER A 542 -8.65 -44.91 -8.38
C SER A 542 -9.14 -43.48 -8.20
N VAL A 543 -10.31 -43.11 -8.74
CA VAL A 543 -10.93 -41.80 -8.49
C VAL A 543 -11.25 -41.61 -7.01
N ALA A 544 -11.82 -42.63 -6.35
CA ALA A 544 -12.14 -42.58 -4.93
C ALA A 544 -10.89 -42.47 -4.03
N LEU A 545 -9.81 -43.18 -4.39
CA LEU A 545 -8.51 -43.06 -3.71
C LEU A 545 -7.96 -41.63 -3.82
N ILE A 546 -7.99 -41.04 -5.02
CA ILE A 546 -7.50 -39.68 -5.24
C ILE A 546 -8.37 -38.65 -4.49
N GLU A 547 -9.70 -38.82 -4.45
CA GLU A 547 -10.57 -37.95 -3.64
C GLU A 547 -10.27 -38.05 -2.14
N ASN A 548 -10.01 -39.26 -1.63
CA ASN A 548 -9.62 -39.43 -0.24
C ASN A 548 -8.27 -38.77 0.07
N MET A 549 -7.30 -38.83 -0.85
CA MET A 549 -6.03 -38.11 -0.73
C MET A 549 -6.23 -36.59 -0.71
N LYS A 550 -7.06 -36.05 -1.61
CA LYS A 550 -7.42 -34.61 -1.62
C LYS A 550 -8.07 -34.17 -0.31
N LYS A 551 -9.00 -34.97 0.21
CA LYS A 551 -9.67 -34.72 1.50
C LYS A 551 -8.69 -34.72 2.67
N SER A 552 -7.72 -35.63 2.68
CA SER A 552 -6.67 -35.68 3.71
C SER A 552 -5.71 -34.49 3.67
N ILE A 553 -5.52 -33.86 2.51
CA ILE A 553 -4.68 -32.66 2.34
C ILE A 553 -5.43 -31.40 2.79
N GLY A 554 -6.75 -31.34 2.57
CA GLY A 554 -7.59 -30.23 3.05
C GLY A 554 -7.73 -30.12 4.58
N GLU A 555 -7.24 -31.09 5.35
CA GLU A 555 -7.14 -30.98 6.81
C GLU A 555 -5.93 -30.12 7.21
N LYS A 556 -6.18 -28.84 7.52
CA LYS A 556 -5.17 -27.83 7.90
C LYS A 556 -4.32 -28.30 9.09
N LYS A 557 -3.01 -28.52 8.87
CA LYS A 557 -2.09 -29.06 9.88
C LYS A 557 -1.63 -27.99 10.87
N TRP A 558 -1.48 -26.74 10.43
CA TRP A 558 -1.15 -25.63 11.33
C TRP A 558 -2.19 -25.39 12.44
N LEU A 559 -3.48 -25.60 12.16
CA LEU A 559 -4.56 -25.48 13.16
C LEU A 559 -4.47 -26.53 14.28
N LYS A 560 -3.92 -27.72 13.99
CA LYS A 560 -3.71 -28.77 15.00
C LYS A 560 -2.45 -28.52 15.85
N SER A 561 -1.49 -27.74 15.34
CA SER A 561 -0.24 -27.43 16.06
C SER A 561 -0.43 -26.48 17.24
N GLU A 562 -1.47 -25.64 17.23
CA GLU A 562 -1.81 -24.75 18.35
C GLU A 562 -2.43 -25.49 19.55
N ILE A 563 -3.03 -26.67 19.34
CA ILE A 563 -3.73 -27.43 20.40
C ILE A 563 -2.75 -28.33 21.19
N GLY A 564 -1.54 -28.56 20.68
CA GLY A 564 -0.52 -29.39 21.33
C GLY A 564 0.53 -28.61 22.15
N SER A 565 0.48 -27.27 22.16
CA SER A 565 1.45 -26.41 22.82
C SER A 565 0.82 -25.38 23.78
N SER A 566 -0.38 -25.67 24.29
CA SER A 566 -1.01 -24.96 25.41
C SER A 566 -0.84 -25.72 26.72
#